data_AF-A0A838CP89-F1
#
_entry.id   AF-A0A838CP89-F1
#
_cell.length_a   1.000
_cell.length_b   1.000
_cell.length_c   1.000
_cell.angle_alpha   90.00
_cell.angle_beta   90.00
_cell.angle_gamma   90.00
#
_symmetry.space_group_name_H-M   'P 1'
#
loop_
_entity.id
_entity.type
_entity.pdbx_description
1 polymer ?
#
loop_
_entity_poly.entity_id
_entity_poly.type
_entity_poly.pdbx_seq_one_letter_code
_entity_poly.pdbx_strand_id
1 'polypeptide(L)'
;MNNFRIQQQIECPLIACVAGYEVELIDPDNLIYEIRNIEASNALSNWIIELDLCPFENCLVGEVFDLNDDPVAPNQQGVCRYPSQNNERFACTDQAPCDGVITGLKFDELDDFGELKAGFGQQFQIVIDSEFELHPACFQLKFGQNGECGQICAPVCVNVDQCDNPCECDAPEVFSCEIDLPSCFTFDGTFEDVSTSFCIGDSTCEMDGECETFTTINVCGQQIQCCVPVNRWRQSVNLEIVFNAPLSPVDGTTACGGPPIVSCLVDDTFTKQCFSCPDDMSSPCVNPRCENVVITPTDTDVSTDEEGNPTLTIFFTVTLPPCSTEL
;
A
#
# COMPACT_ATOMS: atom_id res chain seq x y z
N MET A 1 7.73 33.65 -2.24
CA MET A 1 8.28 33.42 -3.59
C MET A 1 7.29 32.50 -4.29
N ASN A 2 6.67 32.96 -5.38
CA ASN A 2 5.68 32.16 -6.11
C ASN A 2 6.41 31.11 -6.94
N ASN A 3 6.41 29.86 -6.49
CA ASN A 3 6.83 28.73 -7.30
C ASN A 3 5.66 28.34 -8.22
N PHE A 4 5.62 28.93 -9.42
CA PHE A 4 4.91 28.33 -10.53
C PHE A 4 5.72 27.13 -11.02
N ARG A 5 5.30 25.90 -10.67
CA ARG A 5 5.73 24.71 -11.38
C ARG A 5 5.07 24.76 -12.76
N ILE A 6 5.87 24.99 -13.80
CA ILE A 6 5.47 24.69 -15.17
C ILE A 6 5.49 23.17 -15.25
N GLN A 7 4.31 22.53 -15.17
CA GLN A 7 4.18 21.14 -15.57
C GLN A 7 4.60 21.05 -17.04
N GLN A 8 5.66 20.29 -17.32
CA GLN A 8 5.96 19.85 -18.67
C GLN A 8 4.74 19.08 -19.15
N GLN A 9 4.06 19.62 -20.15
CA GLN A 9 3.01 18.93 -20.87
C GLN A 9 3.67 17.72 -21.54
N ILE A 10 3.51 16.53 -20.95
CA ILE A 10 3.94 15.28 -21.57
C ILE A 10 3.05 15.12 -22.80
N GLU A 11 3.64 15.15 -24.00
CA GLU A 11 2.89 14.91 -25.24
C GLU A 11 2.45 13.45 -25.27
N CYS A 12 1.21 13.21 -24.88
CA CYS A 12 0.61 11.90 -24.84
C CYS A 12 0.11 11.50 -26.25
N PRO A 13 0.57 10.38 -26.83
CA PRO A 13 0.21 10.00 -28.19
C PRO A 13 -1.22 9.46 -28.25
N LEU A 14 -2.08 10.13 -29.04
CA LEU A 14 -3.47 9.71 -29.25
C LEU A 14 -3.62 8.64 -30.34
N ILE A 15 -2.61 8.48 -31.21
CA ILE A 15 -2.61 7.51 -32.32
C ILE A 15 -1.27 6.80 -32.35
N ALA A 16 -1.31 5.48 -32.57
CA ALA A 16 -0.13 4.64 -32.77
C ALA A 16 -0.34 3.63 -33.91
N CYS A 17 0.65 3.50 -34.80
CA CYS A 17 0.65 2.50 -35.86
C CYS A 17 1.65 1.39 -35.54
N VAL A 18 1.18 0.14 -35.47
CA VAL A 18 2.02 -1.02 -35.14
C VAL A 18 1.63 -2.20 -36.02
N ALA A 19 2.60 -2.72 -36.79
CA ALA A 19 2.46 -3.94 -37.59
C ALA A 19 1.19 -4.04 -38.47
N GLY A 20 0.80 -2.93 -39.10
CA GLY A 20 -0.37 -2.84 -39.98
C GLY A 20 -1.70 -2.57 -39.26
N TYR A 21 -1.65 -2.36 -37.95
CA TYR A 21 -2.76 -1.85 -37.13
C TYR A 21 -2.56 -0.38 -36.80
N GLU A 22 -3.66 0.35 -36.70
CA GLU A 22 -3.74 1.69 -36.14
C GLU A 22 -4.59 1.64 -34.88
N VAL A 23 -4.06 2.15 -33.77
CA VAL A 23 -4.73 2.24 -32.47
C VAL A 23 -4.90 3.72 -32.16
N GLU A 24 -6.14 4.15 -31.91
CA GLU A 24 -6.49 5.56 -31.67
C GLU A 24 -7.34 5.69 -30.41
N LEU A 25 -7.04 6.67 -29.54
CA LEU A 25 -7.92 7.11 -28.45
C LEU A 25 -8.85 8.18 -29.01
N ILE A 26 -10.04 7.76 -29.47
CA ILE A 26 -10.99 8.61 -30.19
C ILE A 26 -11.86 9.48 -29.27
N ASP A 27 -12.10 9.02 -28.04
CA ASP A 27 -12.84 9.76 -27.01
C ASP A 27 -12.05 9.66 -25.69
N PRO A 28 -11.21 10.67 -25.40
CA PRO A 28 -10.40 10.69 -24.18
C PRO A 28 -11.23 10.82 -22.90
N ASP A 29 -12.40 11.45 -22.96
CA ASP A 29 -13.25 11.69 -21.78
C ASP A 29 -14.00 10.41 -21.38
N ASN A 30 -14.37 9.58 -22.36
CA ASN A 30 -15.08 8.31 -22.14
C ASN A 30 -14.19 7.08 -22.30
N LEU A 31 -12.88 7.26 -22.49
CA LEU A 31 -11.87 6.21 -22.67
C LEU A 31 -12.22 5.21 -23.78
N ILE A 32 -12.61 5.73 -24.94
CA ILE A 32 -12.94 4.92 -26.11
C ILE A 32 -11.74 4.84 -27.05
N TYR A 33 -11.25 3.62 -27.22
CA TYR A 33 -10.18 3.25 -28.15
C TYR A 33 -10.77 2.64 -29.41
N GLU A 34 -10.19 2.94 -30.55
CA GLU A 34 -10.49 2.30 -31.82
C GLU A 34 -9.24 1.59 -32.36
N ILE A 35 -9.37 0.33 -32.73
CA ILE A 35 -8.32 -0.41 -33.42
C ILE A 35 -8.79 -0.67 -34.85
N ARG A 36 -8.01 -0.19 -35.82
CA ARG A 36 -8.22 -0.42 -37.24
C ARG A 36 -7.15 -1.37 -37.76
N ASN A 37 -7.56 -2.45 -38.42
CA ASN A 37 -6.64 -3.29 -39.17
C ASN A 37 -6.54 -2.74 -40.60
N ILE A 38 -5.50 -1.95 -40.86
CA ILE A 38 -5.30 -1.29 -42.16
C ILE A 38 -4.77 -2.28 -43.19
N GLU A 39 -3.76 -3.07 -42.81
CA GLU A 39 -3.05 -3.94 -43.74
C GLU A 39 -2.44 -5.21 -43.13
N ALA A 40 -2.74 -5.52 -41.86
CA ALA A 40 -2.22 -6.73 -41.22
C ALA A 40 -2.91 -7.99 -41.76
N SER A 41 -2.11 -8.97 -42.18
CA SER A 41 -2.61 -10.22 -42.80
C SER A 41 -3.39 -11.13 -41.84
N ASN A 42 -3.13 -11.05 -40.53
CA ASN A 42 -3.83 -11.83 -39.51
C ASN A 42 -4.81 -10.91 -38.78
N ALA A 43 -5.96 -11.44 -38.37
CA ALA A 43 -6.91 -10.71 -37.53
C ALA A 43 -6.40 -10.57 -36.09
N LEU A 44 -6.87 -9.52 -35.40
CA LEU A 44 -6.56 -9.30 -33.99
C LEU A 44 -7.21 -10.39 -33.14
N SER A 45 -6.43 -11.01 -32.26
CA SER A 45 -6.90 -12.09 -31.38
C SER A 45 -7.15 -11.60 -29.95
N ASN A 46 -6.31 -10.69 -29.46
CA ASN A 46 -6.55 -9.91 -28.25
C ASN A 46 -5.64 -8.68 -28.22
N TRP A 47 -5.94 -7.77 -27.30
CA TRP A 47 -5.04 -6.66 -27.00
C TRP A 47 -5.03 -6.35 -25.51
N ILE A 48 -3.93 -5.75 -25.08
CA ILE A 48 -3.66 -5.38 -23.69
C ILE A 48 -3.23 -3.93 -23.68
N ILE A 49 -3.74 -3.16 -22.71
CA ILE A 49 -3.28 -1.80 -22.42
C ILE A 49 -2.83 -1.74 -20.98
N GLU A 50 -1.65 -1.17 -20.75
CA GLU A 50 -1.13 -0.87 -19.42
C GLU A 50 -2.10 0.08 -18.71
N LEU A 51 -2.44 -0.26 -17.47
CA LEU A 51 -3.41 0.47 -16.66
C LEU A 51 -2.90 0.51 -15.23
N ASP A 52 -2.57 1.71 -14.75
CA ASP A 52 -1.97 1.90 -13.43
C ASP A 52 -3.04 2.05 -12.36
N LEU A 53 -3.22 1.00 -11.56
CA LEU A 53 -4.01 0.92 -10.33
C LEU A 53 -5.41 1.57 -10.33
N CYS A 54 -6.05 1.70 -11.49
CA CYS A 54 -7.41 2.20 -11.58
C CYS A 54 -8.44 1.17 -11.07
N PRO A 55 -9.42 1.59 -10.23
CA PRO A 55 -10.60 0.78 -9.94
C PRO A 55 -11.39 0.52 -11.23
N PHE A 56 -11.13 -0.64 -11.86
CA PHE A 56 -11.78 -1.07 -13.07
C PHE A 56 -13.18 -1.63 -12.76
N GLU A 57 -14.22 -1.04 -13.36
CA GLU A 57 -15.59 -1.52 -13.19
C GLU A 57 -15.91 -2.61 -14.22
N ASN A 58 -15.80 -2.26 -15.50
CA ASN A 58 -16.07 -3.14 -16.62
C ASN A 58 -15.45 -2.59 -17.92
N CYS A 59 -15.61 -3.33 -19.00
CA CYS A 59 -15.24 -2.88 -20.33
C CYS A 59 -16.37 -3.16 -21.32
N LEU A 60 -16.47 -2.31 -22.34
CA LEU A 60 -17.40 -2.50 -23.44
C LEU A 60 -16.64 -2.70 -24.75
N VAL A 61 -17.24 -3.47 -25.65
CA VAL A 61 -16.71 -3.80 -26.97
C VAL A 61 -17.80 -3.50 -27.99
N GLY A 62 -17.41 -2.86 -29.10
CA GLY A 62 -18.25 -2.61 -30.26
C GLY A 62 -18.20 -3.79 -31.24
N GLU A 63 -19.22 -3.88 -32.10
CA GLU A 63 -19.17 -4.80 -33.24
C GLU A 63 -18.09 -4.35 -34.24
N VAL A 64 -17.48 -5.30 -34.94
CA VAL A 64 -16.54 -5.01 -36.02
C VAL A 64 -17.28 -4.32 -37.18
N PHE A 65 -16.71 -3.22 -37.70
CA PHE A 65 -17.27 -2.44 -38.80
C PHE A 65 -16.28 -2.29 -39.97
N ASP A 66 -16.79 -2.14 -41.19
CA ASP A 66 -15.97 -1.83 -42.36
C ASP A 66 -15.43 -0.40 -42.21
N LEU A 67 -14.15 -0.15 -42.54
CA LEU A 67 -13.55 1.19 -42.37
C LEU A 67 -14.23 2.30 -43.20
N ASN A 68 -15.10 1.94 -44.15
CA ASN A 68 -15.90 2.90 -44.92
C ASN A 68 -17.26 3.22 -44.27
N ASP A 69 -17.66 2.50 -43.22
CA ASP A 69 -18.91 2.68 -42.51
C ASP A 69 -18.71 3.54 -41.26
N ASP A 70 -19.82 4.11 -40.74
CA ASP A 70 -19.79 4.81 -39.46
C ASP A 70 -19.50 3.80 -38.32
N PRO A 71 -18.59 4.13 -37.39
CA PRO A 71 -18.22 3.22 -36.33
C PRO A 71 -19.40 2.98 -35.38
N VAL A 72 -19.50 1.74 -34.89
CA VAL A 72 -20.51 1.35 -33.92
C VAL A 72 -19.96 1.55 -32.52
N ALA A 73 -20.58 2.44 -31.76
CA ALA A 73 -20.19 2.70 -30.38
C ALA A 73 -20.20 1.41 -29.53
N PRO A 74 -19.22 1.22 -28.64
CA PRO A 74 -19.14 0.04 -27.79
C PRO A 74 -20.33 -0.02 -26.83
N ASN A 75 -21.11 -1.10 -26.91
CA ASN A 75 -22.32 -1.26 -26.10
C ASN A 75 -22.51 -2.69 -25.57
N GLN A 76 -21.66 -3.63 -25.96
CA GLN A 76 -21.68 -5.01 -25.49
C GLN A 76 -20.62 -5.20 -24.40
N GLN A 77 -20.93 -5.96 -23.35
CA GLN A 77 -19.96 -6.24 -22.29
C GLN A 77 -18.84 -7.14 -22.83
N GLY A 78 -17.59 -6.67 -22.76
CA GLY A 78 -16.42 -7.42 -23.21
C GLY A 78 -15.91 -8.43 -22.19
N VAL A 79 -15.10 -9.39 -22.65
CA VAL A 79 -14.38 -10.32 -21.78
C VAL A 79 -13.03 -9.71 -21.40
N CYS A 80 -13.02 -8.88 -20.36
CA CYS A 80 -11.80 -8.22 -19.89
C CYS A 80 -11.21 -8.83 -18.63
N ARG A 81 -9.87 -8.86 -18.56
CA ARG A 81 -9.12 -9.38 -17.42
C ARG A 81 -8.10 -8.35 -16.95
N TYR A 82 -8.13 -8.06 -15.66
CA TYR A 82 -7.18 -7.19 -14.97
C TYR A 82 -6.72 -7.83 -13.64
N PRO A 83 -5.40 -7.87 -13.34
CA PRO A 83 -4.31 -7.65 -14.28
C PRO A 83 -4.29 -8.75 -15.36
N SER A 84 -3.76 -8.42 -16.53
CA SER A 84 -3.58 -9.35 -17.63
C SER A 84 -2.64 -10.50 -17.23
N GLN A 85 -2.90 -11.70 -17.74
CA GLN A 85 -2.15 -12.91 -17.37
C GLN A 85 -1.71 -13.69 -18.62
N ASN A 86 -0.59 -14.43 -18.50
CA ASN A 86 -0.02 -15.29 -19.53
C ASN A 86 0.49 -14.56 -20.80
N ASN A 87 0.96 -13.30 -20.64
CA ASN A 87 1.43 -12.48 -21.77
C ASN A 87 2.91 -12.73 -22.14
N GLU A 88 3.64 -13.46 -21.30
CA GLU A 88 5.07 -13.79 -21.44
C GLU A 88 5.44 -14.38 -22.81
N ARG A 89 4.48 -15.06 -23.46
CA ARG A 89 4.68 -15.70 -24.76
C ARG A 89 4.72 -14.71 -25.94
N PHE A 90 4.38 -13.45 -25.72
CA PHE A 90 4.23 -12.44 -26.77
C PHE A 90 4.93 -11.12 -26.42
N ALA A 91 5.94 -11.16 -25.54
CA ALA A 91 6.66 -9.98 -25.05
C ALA A 91 7.05 -9.00 -26.16
N CYS A 92 7.11 -7.70 -25.81
CA CYS A 92 7.47 -6.64 -26.73
C CYS A 92 8.85 -6.90 -27.35
N THR A 93 8.99 -6.52 -28.62
CA THR A 93 10.27 -6.61 -29.32
C THR A 93 11.21 -5.51 -28.84
N ASP A 94 12.53 -5.73 -28.91
CA ASP A 94 13.56 -4.76 -28.50
C ASP A 94 13.54 -3.43 -29.32
N GLN A 95 12.69 -3.36 -30.36
CA GLN A 95 12.52 -2.19 -31.22
C GLN A 95 11.22 -1.42 -30.92
N ALA A 96 10.36 -1.95 -30.06
CA ALA A 96 9.13 -1.30 -29.63
C ALA A 96 9.45 -0.13 -28.68
N PRO A 97 8.56 0.87 -28.57
CA PRO A 97 8.71 1.95 -27.58
C PRO A 97 8.54 1.46 -26.12
N CYS A 98 8.15 0.20 -25.94
CA CYS A 98 7.82 -0.44 -24.69
C CYS A 98 8.65 -1.70 -24.51
N ASP A 99 9.20 -1.90 -23.31
CA ASP A 99 10.07 -3.02 -22.99
C ASP A 99 9.33 -4.11 -22.20
N GLY A 100 9.60 -5.38 -22.53
CA GLY A 100 9.18 -6.52 -21.70
C GLY A 100 7.74 -6.98 -21.89
N VAL A 101 7.10 -7.40 -20.80
CA VAL A 101 5.74 -7.96 -20.80
C VAL A 101 4.77 -6.92 -20.27
N ILE A 102 3.83 -6.49 -21.11
CA ILE A 102 2.82 -5.52 -20.70
C ILE A 102 1.83 -6.19 -19.74
N THR A 103 1.66 -5.57 -18.58
CA THR A 103 0.66 -5.96 -17.57
C THR A 103 -0.37 -4.84 -17.46
N GLY A 104 -1.65 -5.18 -17.53
CA GLY A 104 -2.71 -4.17 -17.58
C GLY A 104 -4.07 -4.77 -17.88
N LEU A 105 -4.98 -4.01 -18.49
CA LEU A 105 -6.29 -4.50 -18.90
C LEU A 105 -6.19 -5.25 -20.22
N LYS A 106 -6.60 -6.52 -20.23
CA LYS A 106 -6.66 -7.34 -21.44
C LYS A 106 -8.09 -7.47 -21.93
N PHE A 107 -8.33 -7.18 -23.20
CA PHE A 107 -9.55 -7.57 -23.92
C PHE A 107 -9.33 -8.91 -24.61
N ASP A 108 -10.06 -9.96 -24.21
CA ASP A 108 -9.96 -11.32 -24.75
C ASP A 108 -11.24 -11.71 -25.52
N GLU A 109 -11.21 -12.87 -26.20
CA GLU A 109 -12.38 -13.46 -26.87
C GLU A 109 -13.03 -12.50 -27.89
N LEU A 110 -12.18 -11.75 -28.63
CA LEU A 110 -12.63 -10.75 -29.59
C LEU A 110 -13.38 -11.35 -30.79
N ASP A 111 -13.12 -12.62 -31.10
CA ASP A 111 -13.76 -13.36 -32.19
C ASP A 111 -15.27 -13.52 -32.00
N ASP A 112 -15.75 -13.51 -30.76
CA ASP A 112 -17.18 -13.51 -30.45
C ASP A 112 -17.90 -12.22 -30.89
N PHE A 113 -17.14 -11.13 -31.07
CA PHE A 113 -17.62 -9.82 -31.51
C PHE A 113 -17.31 -9.52 -33.00
N GLY A 114 -16.74 -10.50 -33.70
CA GLY A 114 -16.30 -10.42 -35.09
C GLY A 114 -14.79 -10.44 -35.27
N GLU A 115 -14.33 -10.87 -36.45
CA GLU A 115 -12.89 -10.92 -36.76
C GLU A 115 -12.40 -9.57 -37.31
N LEU A 116 -11.52 -8.90 -36.57
CA LEU A 116 -10.85 -7.65 -36.99
C LEU A 116 -9.75 -7.91 -38.04
N LYS A 117 -10.17 -8.29 -39.26
CA LYS A 117 -9.31 -8.51 -40.43
C LYS A 117 -9.01 -7.20 -41.18
N ALA A 118 -8.06 -7.24 -42.11
CA ALA A 118 -7.71 -6.06 -42.92
C ALA A 118 -8.93 -5.40 -43.58
N GLY A 119 -9.02 -4.08 -43.46
CA GLY A 119 -10.15 -3.27 -43.92
C GLY A 119 -11.26 -3.05 -42.90
N PHE A 120 -11.11 -3.50 -41.66
CA PHE A 120 -12.11 -3.37 -40.59
C PHE A 120 -11.57 -2.65 -39.35
N GLY A 121 -12.50 -2.06 -38.59
CA GLY A 121 -12.28 -1.40 -37.31
C GLY A 121 -13.13 -1.99 -36.19
N GLN A 122 -12.73 -1.76 -34.94
CA GLN A 122 -13.51 -2.11 -33.75
C GLN A 122 -13.21 -1.12 -32.62
N GLN A 123 -14.24 -0.76 -31.85
CA GLN A 123 -14.12 0.13 -30.70
C GLN A 123 -14.16 -0.62 -29.37
N PHE A 124 -13.42 -0.11 -28.39
CA PHE A 124 -13.25 -0.65 -27.06
C PHE A 124 -13.39 0.49 -26.06
N GLN A 125 -14.15 0.28 -24.99
CA GLN A 125 -14.28 1.24 -23.91
C GLN A 125 -13.80 0.64 -22.60
N ILE A 126 -13.03 1.43 -21.86
CA ILE A 126 -12.66 1.13 -20.48
C ILE A 126 -13.58 1.95 -19.57
N VAL A 127 -14.29 1.29 -18.65
CA VAL A 127 -15.15 1.98 -17.67
C VAL A 127 -14.46 1.97 -16.31
N ILE A 128 -14.17 3.17 -15.83
CA ILE A 128 -13.59 3.43 -14.51
C ILE A 128 -14.51 4.39 -13.74
N ASP A 129 -14.63 4.18 -12.43
CA ASP A 129 -15.52 4.95 -11.54
C ASP A 129 -14.73 6.01 -10.72
N SER A 130 -13.62 6.50 -11.27
CA SER A 130 -12.69 7.39 -10.59
C SER A 130 -12.18 8.49 -11.50
N GLU A 131 -11.80 9.63 -10.92
CA GLU A 131 -11.11 10.69 -11.66
C GLU A 131 -9.75 10.18 -12.18
N PHE A 132 -9.39 10.60 -13.40
CA PHE A 132 -8.20 10.15 -14.09
C PHE A 132 -7.52 11.28 -14.86
N GLU A 133 -6.22 11.14 -15.06
CA GLU A 133 -5.43 11.91 -16.01
C GLU A 133 -4.90 10.98 -17.10
N LEU A 134 -4.57 11.52 -18.28
CA LEU A 134 -4.04 10.73 -19.39
C LEU A 134 -2.52 10.78 -19.38
N HIS A 135 -1.89 9.61 -19.39
CA HIS A 135 -0.44 9.47 -19.50
C HIS A 135 -0.06 8.52 -20.64
N PRO A 136 1.15 8.67 -21.22
CA PRO A 136 1.67 7.68 -22.15
C PRO A 136 1.80 6.33 -21.45
N ALA A 137 1.20 5.30 -22.03
CA ALA A 137 1.19 3.95 -21.52
C ALA A 137 1.41 2.94 -22.65
N CYS A 138 1.89 1.76 -22.29
CA CYS A 138 2.18 0.73 -23.27
C CYS A 138 0.94 -0.10 -23.61
N PHE A 139 0.82 -0.50 -24.88
CA PHE A 139 -0.15 -1.49 -25.30
C PHE A 139 0.51 -2.61 -26.08
N GLN A 140 -0.15 -3.75 -26.13
CA GLN A 140 0.29 -4.94 -26.84
C GLN A 140 -0.87 -5.51 -27.67
N LEU A 141 -0.63 -5.72 -28.96
CA LEU A 141 -1.56 -6.38 -29.87
C LEU A 141 -1.09 -7.80 -30.12
N LYS A 142 -2.01 -8.76 -30.12
CA LYS A 142 -1.73 -10.15 -30.47
C LYS A 142 -2.53 -10.57 -31.69
N PHE A 143 -1.85 -11.16 -32.66
CA PHE A 143 -2.45 -11.62 -33.91
C PHE A 143 -1.71 -12.86 -34.44
N GLY A 144 -2.45 -13.94 -34.70
CA GLY A 144 -1.84 -15.21 -35.08
C GLY A 144 -0.87 -15.74 -34.01
N GLN A 145 0.40 -15.95 -34.40
CA GLN A 145 1.47 -16.38 -33.49
C GLN A 145 2.38 -15.24 -33.03
N ASN A 146 2.08 -13.99 -33.40
CA ASN A 146 2.92 -12.83 -33.13
C ASN A 146 2.25 -11.90 -32.10
N GLY A 147 3.06 -11.07 -31.48
CA GLY A 147 2.62 -9.93 -30.69
C GLY A 147 3.53 -8.73 -30.95
N GLU A 148 2.96 -7.54 -30.95
CA GLU A 148 3.69 -6.28 -31.17
C GLU A 148 3.19 -5.22 -30.21
N CYS A 149 4.08 -4.31 -29.82
CA CYS A 149 3.80 -3.30 -28.81
C CYS A 149 3.91 -1.88 -29.36
N GLY A 150 3.13 -0.98 -28.79
CA GLY A 150 3.19 0.45 -29.06
C GLY A 150 2.92 1.25 -27.78
N GLN A 151 2.89 2.57 -27.93
CA GLN A 151 2.59 3.49 -26.84
C GLN A 151 1.39 4.36 -27.23
N ILE A 152 0.43 4.51 -26.33
CA ILE A 152 -0.78 5.33 -26.49
C ILE A 152 -1.17 5.96 -25.16
N CYS A 153 -2.03 6.98 -25.17
CA CYS A 153 -2.63 7.48 -23.95
C CYS A 153 -3.50 6.45 -23.25
N ALA A 154 -3.25 6.24 -21.95
CA ALA A 154 -4.11 5.46 -21.05
C ALA A 154 -4.47 6.28 -19.81
N PRO A 155 -5.60 5.96 -19.15
CA PRO A 155 -5.94 6.59 -17.89
C PRO A 155 -4.96 6.14 -16.81
N VAL A 156 -4.51 7.12 -16.03
CA VAL A 156 -3.89 6.93 -14.73
C VAL A 156 -4.84 7.55 -13.73
N CYS A 157 -5.36 6.74 -12.82
CA CYS A 157 -6.31 7.23 -11.84
C CYS A 157 -5.59 8.16 -10.88
N VAL A 158 -6.19 9.33 -10.64
CA VAL A 158 -5.67 10.26 -9.65
C VAL A 158 -5.83 9.56 -8.32
N ASN A 159 -4.72 9.18 -7.71
CA ASN A 159 -4.70 8.43 -6.47
C ASN A 159 -5.11 9.39 -5.32
N VAL A 160 -6.41 9.67 -5.21
CA VAL A 160 -7.00 10.51 -4.16
C VAL A 160 -6.83 9.90 -2.75
N ASP A 161 -6.35 8.65 -2.68
CA ASP A 161 -6.13 7.88 -1.46
C ASP A 161 -4.63 7.75 -1.07
N GLN A 162 -3.70 8.42 -1.74
CA GLN A 162 -2.28 8.44 -1.33
C GLN A 162 -1.72 9.85 -1.30
N CYS A 163 -1.29 10.29 -0.12
CA CYS A 163 -0.47 11.49 0.01
C CYS A 163 0.95 11.18 -0.49
N ASP A 164 1.61 12.17 -1.10
CA ASP A 164 2.98 12.01 -1.62
C ASP A 164 3.99 11.75 -0.48
N ASN A 165 3.67 12.23 0.74
CA ASN A 165 4.47 12.05 1.95
C ASN A 165 3.57 11.75 3.16
N PRO A 166 2.94 10.56 3.23
CA PRO A 166 1.97 10.27 4.29
C PRO A 166 2.67 10.18 5.65
N CYS A 167 2.02 10.68 6.69
CA CYS A 167 2.47 10.48 8.06
C CYS A 167 2.36 9.00 8.44
N GLU A 168 3.49 8.35 8.69
CA GLU A 168 3.55 6.98 9.17
C GLU A 168 3.48 6.96 10.70
N CYS A 169 2.46 6.32 11.27
CA CYS A 169 2.48 6.00 12.70
C CYS A 169 3.29 4.72 12.91
N ASP A 170 4.26 4.76 13.82
CA ASP A 170 5.04 3.57 14.17
C ASP A 170 4.08 2.46 14.63
N ALA A 171 4.26 1.26 14.08
CA ALA A 171 3.53 0.08 14.54
C ALA A 171 3.84 -0.14 16.03
N PRO A 172 2.89 -0.68 16.82
CA PRO A 172 3.16 -1.00 18.22
C PRO A 172 4.32 -1.99 18.30
N GLU A 173 5.44 -1.54 18.85
CA GLU A 173 6.63 -2.38 19.06
C GLU A 173 6.39 -3.34 20.22
N VAL A 174 6.84 -4.58 20.04
CA VAL A 174 6.86 -5.60 21.09
C VAL A 174 8.30 -5.72 21.60
N PHE A 175 8.46 -5.48 22.90
CA PHE A 175 9.73 -5.54 23.60
C PHE A 175 9.83 -6.84 24.39
N SER A 176 11.04 -7.19 24.84
CA SER A 176 11.28 -8.37 25.67
C SER A 176 12.14 -8.05 26.90
N CYS A 177 11.96 -8.85 27.94
CA CYS A 177 12.70 -8.77 29.19
C CYS A 177 13.04 -10.19 29.64
N GLU A 178 14.33 -10.49 29.80
CA GLU A 178 14.82 -11.85 30.06
C GLU A 178 15.27 -12.03 31.50
N ILE A 179 14.97 -13.21 32.06
CA ILE A 179 15.28 -13.60 33.44
C ILE A 179 15.89 -15.00 33.43
N ASP A 180 17.11 -15.14 33.93
CA ASP A 180 17.70 -16.44 34.19
C ASP A 180 16.99 -17.12 35.37
N LEU A 181 16.40 -18.29 35.13
CA LEU A 181 15.70 -19.05 36.15
C LEU A 181 16.68 -19.92 36.93
N PRO A 182 16.64 -19.88 38.28
CA PRO A 182 17.43 -20.82 39.08
C PRO A 182 16.99 -22.26 38.81
N SER A 183 17.96 -23.20 38.72
CA SER A 183 17.72 -24.61 38.35
C SER A 183 16.77 -25.41 39.27
N CYS A 184 16.38 -24.85 40.40
CA CYS A 184 15.46 -25.45 41.36
C CYS A 184 14.03 -24.88 41.28
N PHE A 185 13.80 -23.94 40.37
CA PHE A 185 12.51 -23.31 40.12
C PHE A 185 12.13 -23.37 38.63
N THR A 186 10.84 -23.31 38.35
CA THR A 186 10.24 -23.21 37.02
C THR A 186 9.20 -22.08 37.00
N PHE A 187 8.87 -21.58 35.82
CA PHE A 187 7.73 -20.69 35.63
C PHE A 187 6.60 -21.49 34.97
N ASP A 188 5.54 -21.77 35.73
CA ASP A 188 4.35 -22.48 35.23
C ASP A 188 3.15 -21.54 35.01
N GLY A 189 3.39 -20.23 35.14
CA GLY A 189 2.38 -19.19 34.96
C GLY A 189 2.21 -18.77 33.50
N THR A 190 1.44 -17.72 33.32
CA THR A 190 1.27 -17.03 32.03
C THR A 190 1.64 -15.55 32.18
N PHE A 191 1.63 -14.79 31.09
CA PHE A 191 1.85 -13.35 31.13
C PHE A 191 0.92 -12.60 32.12
N GLU A 192 -0.28 -13.15 32.43
CA GLU A 192 -1.21 -12.58 33.42
C GLU A 192 -0.69 -12.65 34.86
N ASP A 193 0.20 -13.60 35.15
CA ASP A 193 0.81 -13.77 36.48
C ASP A 193 2.02 -12.82 36.70
N VAL A 194 2.48 -12.15 35.64
CA VAL A 194 3.60 -11.20 35.70
C VAL A 194 3.10 -9.87 36.23
N SER A 195 3.66 -9.45 37.36
CA SER A 195 3.38 -8.11 37.91
C SER A 195 4.39 -7.08 37.39
N THR A 196 3.87 -5.92 36.99
CA THR A 196 4.65 -4.82 36.44
C THR A 196 4.68 -3.63 37.37
N SER A 197 5.81 -2.95 37.43
CA SER A 197 6.00 -1.67 38.09
C SER A 197 6.96 -0.83 37.27
N PHE A 198 6.80 0.49 37.28
CA PHE A 198 7.65 1.35 36.47
C PHE A 198 7.85 2.73 37.08
N CYS A 199 8.97 3.34 36.75
CA CYS A 199 9.28 4.74 37.01
C CYS A 199 9.35 5.49 35.68
N ILE A 200 8.84 6.71 35.69
CA ILE A 200 8.92 7.62 34.53
C ILE A 200 10.11 8.54 34.78
N GLY A 201 11.08 8.48 33.88
CA GLY A 201 12.24 9.37 33.86
C GLY A 201 11.97 10.64 33.08
N ASP A 202 13.01 11.14 32.41
CA ASP A 202 12.91 12.32 31.56
C ASP A 202 12.00 12.07 30.36
N SER A 203 11.23 13.10 29.99
CA SER A 203 10.41 13.10 28.79
C SER A 203 10.68 14.33 27.95
N THR A 204 10.87 14.15 26.65
CA THR A 204 11.02 15.23 25.69
C THR A 204 9.94 15.14 24.62
N CYS A 205 9.61 16.29 24.03
CA CYS A 205 8.76 16.35 22.85
C CYS A 205 9.30 17.42 21.93
N GLU A 206 9.72 16.99 20.74
CA GLU A 206 10.41 17.85 19.78
C GLU A 206 9.81 17.66 18.39
N MET A 207 9.70 18.74 17.64
CA MET A 207 9.30 18.69 16.25
C MET A 207 10.45 18.12 15.42
N ASP A 208 10.21 17.04 14.67
CA ASP A 208 11.23 16.31 13.94
C ASP A 208 10.99 16.25 12.41
N GLY A 209 9.92 16.88 11.92
CA GLY A 209 9.65 17.00 10.49
C GLY A 209 8.24 17.49 10.15
N GLU A 210 7.90 17.39 8.86
CA GLU A 210 6.59 17.67 8.30
C GLU A 210 6.16 16.47 7.44
N CYS A 211 4.87 16.13 7.46
CA CYS A 211 4.26 15.08 6.64
C CYS A 211 2.82 15.44 6.29
N GLU A 212 2.15 14.60 5.52
CA GLU A 212 0.77 14.80 5.08
C GLU A 212 -0.16 13.78 5.70
N THR A 213 -1.34 14.22 6.11
CA THR A 213 -2.40 13.33 6.62
C THR A 213 -3.69 13.55 5.84
N PHE A 214 -4.54 12.53 5.83
CA PHE A 214 -5.87 12.64 5.24
C PHE A 214 -6.80 13.43 6.14
N THR A 215 -7.50 14.38 5.54
CA THR A 215 -8.64 15.04 6.17
C THR A 215 -9.82 15.05 5.23
N THR A 216 -11.02 15.03 5.78
CA THR A 216 -12.26 15.16 5.00
C THR A 216 -12.75 16.60 5.09
N ILE A 217 -12.80 17.29 3.96
CA ILE A 217 -13.37 18.63 3.85
C ILE A 217 -14.74 18.57 3.16
N ASN A 218 -15.65 19.46 3.55
CA ASN A 218 -16.94 19.61 2.89
C ASN A 218 -16.87 20.77 1.89
N VAL A 219 -16.98 20.47 0.61
CA VAL A 219 -17.04 21.48 -0.46
C VAL A 219 -18.36 21.28 -1.21
N CYS A 220 -19.19 22.33 -1.28
CA CYS A 220 -20.48 22.30 -1.97
C CYS A 220 -21.43 21.15 -1.52
N GLY A 221 -21.31 20.68 -0.28
CA GLY A 221 -22.13 19.57 0.24
C GLY A 221 -21.63 18.17 -0.11
N GLN A 222 -20.46 18.07 -0.77
CA GLN A 222 -19.74 16.82 -1.00
C GLN A 222 -18.57 16.72 -0.02
N GLN A 223 -18.33 15.50 0.48
CA GLN A 223 -17.16 15.18 1.28
C GLN A 223 -16.01 14.82 0.33
N ILE A 224 -14.90 15.54 0.46
CA ILE A 224 -13.68 15.33 -0.33
C ILE A 224 -12.56 14.97 0.65
N GLN A 225 -11.81 13.91 0.35
CA GLN A 225 -10.62 13.54 1.08
C GLN A 225 -9.42 14.29 0.49
N CYS A 226 -8.64 14.95 1.33
CA CYS A 226 -7.49 15.74 0.91
C CYS A 226 -6.28 15.44 1.79
N CYS A 227 -5.11 15.47 1.18
CA CYS A 227 -3.83 15.49 1.90
C CYS A 227 -3.57 16.91 2.41
N VAL A 228 -3.37 17.04 3.72
CA VAL A 228 -3.01 18.30 4.36
C VAL A 228 -1.69 18.17 5.09
N PRO A 229 -0.80 19.18 5.01
CA PRO A 229 0.45 19.17 5.73
C PRO A 229 0.19 19.28 7.24
N VAL A 230 1.03 18.60 8.03
CA VAL A 230 1.07 18.65 9.50
C VAL A 230 2.52 18.67 9.98
N ASN A 231 2.75 19.27 11.14
CA ASN A 231 4.02 19.20 11.84
C ASN A 231 4.09 17.87 12.59
N ARG A 232 5.18 17.11 12.39
CA ARG A 232 5.44 15.86 13.10
C ARG A 232 6.28 16.13 14.35
N TRP A 233 5.81 15.60 15.46
CA TRP A 233 6.45 15.68 16.77
C TRP A 233 6.81 14.29 17.25
N ARG A 234 7.99 14.17 17.84
CA ARG A 234 8.46 12.94 18.49
C ARG A 234 8.47 13.14 20.00
N GLN A 235 7.64 12.38 20.69
CA GLN A 235 7.72 12.23 22.14
C GLN A 235 8.68 11.09 22.47
N SER A 236 9.65 11.35 23.34
CA SER A 236 10.55 10.34 23.89
C SER A 236 10.40 10.31 25.41
N VAL A 237 10.24 9.13 25.99
CA VAL A 237 10.07 8.94 27.43
C VAL A 237 10.99 7.85 27.92
N ASN A 238 11.86 8.17 28.87
CA ASN A 238 12.69 7.18 29.53
C ASN A 238 11.84 6.45 30.58
N LEU A 239 11.78 5.13 30.50
CA LEU A 239 11.08 4.30 31.48
C LEU A 239 12.03 3.28 32.08
N GLU A 240 11.97 3.17 33.40
CA GLU A 240 12.58 2.07 34.14
C GLU A 240 11.44 1.12 34.54
N ILE A 241 11.40 -0.07 33.95
CA ILE A 241 10.32 -1.04 34.08
C ILE A 241 10.84 -2.30 34.79
N VAL A 242 10.17 -2.69 35.86
CA VAL A 242 10.43 -3.91 36.61
C VAL A 242 9.28 -4.89 36.39
N PHE A 243 9.60 -6.05 35.82
CA PHE A 243 8.69 -7.18 35.76
C PHE A 243 9.03 -8.15 36.89
N ASN A 244 8.04 -8.65 37.61
CA ASN A 244 8.21 -9.68 38.63
C ASN A 244 7.33 -10.88 38.29
N ALA A 245 7.96 -12.04 38.14
CA ALA A 245 7.32 -13.31 37.81
C ALA A 245 7.38 -14.26 39.02
N PRO A 246 6.23 -14.82 39.46
CA PRO A 246 6.21 -15.83 40.50
C PRO A 246 6.74 -17.17 39.97
N LEU A 247 7.53 -17.88 40.78
CA LEU A 247 8.12 -19.18 40.44
C LEU A 247 7.52 -20.33 41.25
N SER A 248 7.46 -21.49 40.62
CA SER A 248 7.10 -22.77 41.23
C SER A 248 8.35 -23.62 41.48
N PRO A 249 8.46 -24.33 42.62
CA PRO A 249 9.52 -25.32 42.82
C PRO A 249 9.40 -26.45 41.80
N VAL A 250 10.52 -26.97 41.30
CA VAL A 250 10.50 -28.15 40.44
C VAL A 250 10.16 -29.40 41.26
N ASP A 251 9.22 -30.22 40.78
CA ASP A 251 8.77 -31.44 41.44
C ASP A 251 9.94 -32.34 41.88
N GLY A 252 9.96 -32.72 43.16
CA GLY A 252 11.00 -33.56 43.76
C GLY A 252 12.14 -32.79 44.44
N THR A 253 12.14 -31.46 44.43
CA THR A 253 13.11 -30.63 45.17
C THR A 253 12.50 -30.07 46.46
N THR A 254 12.86 -30.65 47.62
CA THR A 254 12.32 -30.22 48.93
C THR A 254 13.14 -29.11 49.62
N ALA A 255 14.09 -28.49 48.90
CA ALA A 255 15.10 -27.62 49.50
C ALA A 255 15.41 -26.35 48.68
N CYS A 256 14.44 -25.84 47.90
CA CYS A 256 14.62 -24.56 47.23
C CYS A 256 14.59 -23.43 48.26
N GLY A 257 15.76 -22.99 48.72
CA GLY A 257 15.91 -21.77 49.51
C GLY A 257 16.03 -20.57 48.58
N GLY A 258 15.21 -19.54 48.79
CA GLY A 258 15.22 -18.31 47.99
C GLY A 258 13.84 -17.66 47.88
N PRO A 259 13.75 -16.43 47.35
CA PRO A 259 12.46 -15.80 47.07
C PRO A 259 11.77 -16.51 45.89
N PRO A 260 10.46 -16.82 45.98
CA PRO A 260 9.69 -17.46 44.91
C PRO A 260 9.29 -16.46 43.81
N ILE A 261 10.04 -15.38 43.65
CA ILE A 261 9.80 -14.29 42.70
C ILE A 261 11.14 -13.90 42.12
N VAL A 262 11.19 -13.80 40.79
CA VAL A 262 12.33 -13.27 40.05
C VAL A 262 11.91 -12.03 39.27
N SER A 263 12.88 -11.18 38.94
CA SER A 263 12.62 -9.91 38.28
C SER A 263 13.61 -9.62 37.18
N CYS A 264 13.15 -8.97 36.11
CA CYS A 264 14.01 -8.30 35.16
C CYS A 264 13.72 -6.79 35.13
N LEU A 265 14.72 -6.03 34.71
CA LEU A 265 14.71 -4.58 34.61
C LEU A 265 14.92 -4.18 33.16
N VAL A 266 14.04 -3.35 32.63
CA VAL A 266 14.23 -2.64 31.36
C VAL A 266 14.43 -1.17 31.67
N ASP A 267 15.55 -0.61 31.24
CA ASP A 267 15.84 0.82 31.29
C ASP A 267 16.07 1.30 29.86
N ASP A 268 15.03 1.86 29.26
CA ASP A 268 15.04 2.21 27.84
C ASP A 268 14.19 3.46 27.52
N THR A 269 14.39 4.00 26.31
CA THR A 269 13.66 5.14 25.77
C THR A 269 12.57 4.67 24.84
N PHE A 270 11.32 5.00 25.19
CA PHE A 270 10.15 4.68 24.38
C PHE A 270 9.71 5.92 23.61
N THR A 271 9.41 5.74 22.32
CA THR A 271 9.04 6.85 21.44
C THR A 271 7.62 6.75 20.91
N LYS A 272 7.02 7.91 20.65
CA LYS A 272 5.71 8.04 19.99
C LYS A 272 5.67 9.26 19.10
N GLN A 273 4.96 9.14 17.99
CA GLN A 273 4.70 10.26 17.09
C GLN A 273 3.39 10.97 17.41
N CYS A 274 3.40 12.30 17.31
CA CYS A 274 2.25 13.19 17.44
C CYS A 274 2.23 14.20 16.30
N PHE A 275 1.07 14.81 16.04
CA PHE A 275 0.89 15.74 14.92
C PHE A 275 0.17 17.02 15.36
N SER A 276 0.58 18.15 14.80
CA SER A 276 -0.14 19.44 14.93
C SER A 276 -0.33 20.10 13.56
N CYS A 277 -1.24 21.08 13.48
CA CYS A 277 -1.39 21.87 12.26
C CYS A 277 -0.10 22.67 11.97
N PRO A 278 0.20 23.01 10.69
CA PRO A 278 1.40 23.76 10.32
C PRO A 278 1.53 25.11 11.03
N ASP A 279 0.40 25.78 11.28
CA ASP A 279 0.35 27.08 11.95
C ASP A 279 0.38 26.97 13.49
N ASP A 280 0.34 25.75 14.04
CA ASP A 280 0.34 25.48 15.47
C ASP A 280 1.68 24.86 15.91
N MET A 281 2.51 25.72 16.52
CA MET A 281 3.80 25.35 17.10
C MET A 281 3.71 24.90 18.56
N SER A 282 2.50 24.77 19.11
CA SER A 282 2.32 24.18 20.44
C SER A 282 2.53 22.67 20.38
N SER A 283 3.24 22.16 21.38
CA SER A 283 3.51 20.73 21.47
C SER A 283 2.19 19.96 21.71
N PRO A 284 1.83 19.00 20.84
CA PRO A 284 0.66 18.14 21.03
C PRO A 284 0.94 16.98 22.00
N CYS A 285 2.16 16.87 22.55
CA CYS A 285 2.53 15.80 23.46
C CYS A 285 1.97 16.02 24.86
N VAL A 286 1.33 15.01 25.42
CA VAL A 286 0.86 15.01 26.80
C VAL A 286 1.95 14.48 27.72
N ASN A 287 2.23 15.19 28.82
CA ASN A 287 3.23 14.76 29.79
C ASN A 287 2.89 13.37 30.37
N PRO A 288 3.86 12.43 30.39
CA PRO A 288 3.65 11.09 30.94
C PRO A 288 3.49 11.13 32.46
N ARG A 289 2.56 10.32 32.94
CA ARG A 289 2.17 10.13 34.34
C ARG A 289 1.82 8.67 34.56
N CYS A 290 1.89 8.21 35.80
CA CYS A 290 1.53 6.83 36.15
C CYS A 290 0.09 6.45 35.74
N GLU A 291 -0.81 7.44 35.60
CA GLU A 291 -2.21 7.26 35.23
C GLU A 291 -2.47 7.13 33.72
N ASN A 292 -1.50 7.52 32.87
CA ASN A 292 -1.67 7.59 31.42
C ASN A 292 -0.55 6.90 30.63
N VAL A 293 0.39 6.23 31.31
CA VAL A 293 1.36 5.29 30.74
C VAL A 293 0.91 3.88 31.11
N VAL A 294 0.81 2.99 30.12
CA VAL A 294 0.39 1.60 30.33
C VAL A 294 1.45 0.66 29.79
N ILE A 295 1.89 -0.28 30.62
CA ILE A 295 2.83 -1.34 30.25
C ILE A 295 2.08 -2.67 30.38
N THR A 296 1.99 -3.40 29.27
CA THR A 296 1.19 -4.62 29.20
C THR A 296 2.07 -5.80 28.81
N PRO A 297 2.33 -6.75 29.73
CA PRO A 297 2.84 -8.07 29.36
C PRO A 297 1.89 -8.72 28.34
N THR A 298 2.41 -9.20 27.23
CA THR A 298 1.62 -9.78 26.13
C THR A 298 1.83 -11.27 25.99
N ASP A 299 3.03 -11.77 26.34
CA ASP A 299 3.35 -13.20 26.25
C ASP A 299 4.54 -13.55 27.16
N THR A 300 4.74 -14.83 27.42
CA THR A 300 5.88 -15.36 28.18
C THR A 300 6.38 -16.65 27.54
N ASP A 301 7.69 -16.77 27.37
CA ASP A 301 8.32 -17.99 26.87
C ASP A 301 9.40 -18.48 27.85
N VAL A 302 9.54 -19.80 28.00
CA VAL A 302 10.60 -20.41 28.80
C VAL A 302 11.46 -21.25 27.86
N SER A 303 12.66 -20.78 27.62
CA SER A 303 13.65 -21.48 26.79
C SER A 303 14.78 -22.02 27.65
N THR A 304 15.65 -22.82 27.07
CA THR A 304 16.85 -23.33 27.75
C THR A 304 18.05 -23.02 26.86
N ASP A 305 19.09 -22.40 27.42
CA ASP A 305 20.33 -22.10 26.71
C ASP A 305 21.11 -23.37 26.32
N GLU A 306 22.20 -23.22 25.56
CA GLU A 306 23.04 -24.34 25.13
C GLU A 306 23.72 -25.05 26.32
N GLU A 307 23.86 -24.35 27.44
CA GLU A 307 24.41 -24.81 28.71
C GLU A 307 23.40 -25.55 29.60
N GLY A 308 22.11 -25.55 29.24
CA GLY A 308 21.03 -26.21 29.98
C GLY A 308 20.37 -25.37 31.08
N ASN A 309 20.62 -24.06 31.13
CA ASN A 309 19.98 -23.14 32.07
C ASN A 309 18.66 -22.63 31.49
N PRO A 310 17.56 -22.67 32.24
CA PRO A 310 16.28 -22.14 31.81
C PRO A 310 16.25 -20.60 31.89
N THR A 311 15.69 -19.94 30.87
CA THR A 311 15.50 -18.49 30.80
C THR A 311 14.03 -18.19 30.51
N LEU A 312 13.43 -17.32 31.32
CA LEU A 312 12.09 -16.79 31.09
C LEU A 312 12.19 -15.46 30.32
N THR A 313 11.54 -15.39 29.17
CA THR A 313 11.39 -14.17 28.36
C THR A 313 9.98 -13.64 28.51
N ILE A 314 9.83 -12.40 28.93
CA ILE A 314 8.55 -11.69 29.05
C ILE A 314 8.44 -10.72 27.89
N PHE A 315 7.45 -10.93 27.01
CA PHE A 315 7.14 -10.00 25.93
C PHE A 315 6.13 -8.96 26.42
N PHE A 316 6.28 -7.71 26.02
CA PHE A 316 5.41 -6.63 26.47
C PHE A 316 5.29 -5.48 25.45
N THR A 317 4.27 -4.65 25.65
CA THR A 317 4.05 -3.40 24.91
C THR A 317 4.00 -2.21 25.86
N VAL A 318 4.40 -1.04 25.35
CA VAL A 318 4.33 0.23 26.08
C VAL A 318 3.40 1.18 25.34
N THR A 319 2.37 1.67 26.03
CA THR A 319 1.45 2.68 25.51
C THR A 319 1.71 4.00 26.23
N LEU A 320 2.24 4.98 25.48
CA LEU A 320 2.42 6.35 25.92
C LEU A 320 1.10 7.17 25.78
N PRO A 321 0.96 8.28 26.53
CA PRO A 321 -0.28 9.07 26.56
C PRO A 321 -0.75 9.50 25.17
N PRO A 322 -2.07 9.62 24.93
CA PRO A 322 -2.57 10.14 23.65
C PRO A 322 -2.05 11.56 23.39
N CYS A 323 -1.77 11.87 22.13
CA CYS A 323 -1.48 13.25 21.72
C CYS A 323 -2.77 14.08 21.86
N SER A 324 -2.67 15.32 22.32
CA SER A 324 -3.81 16.23 22.49
C SER A 324 -3.42 17.63 22.04
N THR A 325 -4.28 18.27 21.26
CA THR A 325 -4.23 19.71 20.99
C THR A 325 -5.11 20.52 21.95
N GLU A 326 -5.92 19.84 22.78
CA GLU A 326 -6.68 20.47 23.85
C GLU A 326 -5.82 20.50 25.13
N LEU A 327 -5.55 21.71 25.63
CA LEU A 327 -5.02 21.98 26.97
C LEU A 327 -6.11 21.85 28.04
#